data_AF-A0A7J2Y4I6-F1
#
_entry.id   AF-A0A7J2Y4I6-F1
#
_cell.length_a   1.000
_cell.length_b   1.000
_cell.length_c   1.000
_cell.angle_alpha   90.00
_cell.angle_beta   90.00
_cell.angle_gamma   90.00
#
_symmetry.space_group_name_H-M   'P 1'
#
loop_
_entity.id
_entity.type
_entity.pdbx_description
1 polymer ?
#
loop_
_entity_poly.entity_id
_entity_poly.type
_entity_poly.pdbx_seq_one_letter_code
_entity_poly.pdbx_strand_id
1 'polypeptide(L)'
;MIEKEMRRRIDAAFDFIERVLEHPERFPDESVLFLLAPQEIASIITKERLHLLRELQRKEYPSLVDLARSLGRDVSRVRKDLLTL
;
A
#
# COMPACT_ATOMS: atom_id res chain seq x y z
N MET A 1 -11.53 -13.99 12.27
CA MET A 1 -10.82 -13.35 13.41
C MET A 1 -9.50 -12.74 12.96
N ILE A 2 -8.61 -13.51 12.33
CA ILE A 2 -7.27 -13.04 11.89
C ILE A 2 -7.34 -11.83 10.94
N GLU A 3 -8.25 -11.84 9.95
CA GLU A 3 -8.37 -10.72 8.99
C GLU A 3 -8.80 -9.38 9.61
N LYS A 4 -9.66 -9.42 10.64
CA LYS A 4 -10.16 -8.20 11.30
C LYS A 4 -9.08 -7.56 12.16
N GLU A 5 -8.28 -8.40 12.81
CA GLU A 5 -7.12 -7.94 13.59
C GLU A 5 -6.01 -7.40 12.68
N MET A 6 -5.78 -8.07 11.55
CA MET A 6 -4.85 -7.58 10.52
C MET A 6 -5.25 -6.21 10.00
N ARG A 7 -6.54 -6.02 9.67
CA ARG A 7 -7.06 -4.73 9.19
C ARG A 7 -6.84 -3.61 10.22
N ARG A 8 -7.13 -3.86 11.50
CA ARG A 8 -6.89 -2.88 12.57
C ARG A 8 -5.42 -2.48 12.70
N ARG A 9 -4.50 -3.43 12.58
CA ARG A 9 -3.05 -3.16 12.65
C ARG A 9 -2.57 -2.33 11.46
N ILE A 10 -3.16 -2.56 10.29
CA ILE A 10 -2.90 -1.76 9.08
C ILE A 10 -3.45 -0.34 9.25
N ASP A 11 -4.70 -0.18 9.68
CA ASP A 11 -5.32 1.13 9.89
C ASP A 11 -4.50 1.95 10.91
N ALA A 12 -4.08 1.34 12.02
CA ALA A 12 -3.23 1.99 13.02
C ALA A 12 -1.84 2.38 12.48
N ALA A 13 -1.29 1.63 11.52
CA ALA A 13 -0.02 1.96 10.88
C ALA A 13 -0.17 3.16 9.93
N PHE A 14 -1.27 3.25 9.18
CA PHE A 14 -1.57 4.41 8.35
C PHE A 14 -1.80 5.68 9.20
N ASP A 15 -2.59 5.58 10.27
CA ASP A 15 -2.79 6.70 11.22
C ASP A 15 -1.48 7.16 11.86
N PHE A 16 -0.52 6.25 12.04
CA PHE A 16 0.81 6.60 12.54
C PHE A 16 1.64 7.33 11.47
N ILE A 17 1.64 6.81 10.23
CA ILE A 17 2.34 7.45 9.11
C ILE A 17 1.81 8.88 8.89
N GLU A 18 0.49 9.08 8.93
CA GLU A 18 -0.12 10.41 8.79
C GLU A 18 0.39 11.38 9.86
N ARG A 19 0.43 10.95 11.13
CA ARG A 19 0.99 11.76 12.23
C ARG A 19 2.48 12.06 12.07
N VAL A 20 3.26 11.13 11.53
CA VAL A 20 4.68 11.35 11.21
C VAL A 20 4.84 12.36 10.09
N LEU A 21 3.99 12.33 9.06
CA LEU A 21 4.01 13.30 7.96
C LEU A 21 3.63 14.70 8.44
N GLU A 22 2.65 14.81 9.35
CA GLU A 22 2.21 16.09 9.92
C GLU A 22 3.25 16.71 10.87
N HIS A 23 3.98 15.89 11.62
CA HIS A 23 4.93 16.33 12.65
C HIS A 23 6.24 15.52 12.66
N PRO A 24 7.03 15.54 11.57
CA PRO A 24 8.19 14.67 11.41
C PRO A 24 9.25 14.89 12.50
N GLU A 25 9.37 16.10 13.04
CA GLU A 25 10.30 16.46 14.12
C GLU A 25 10.03 15.74 15.45
N ARG A 26 8.85 15.15 15.62
CA ARG A 26 8.42 14.46 16.84
C ARG A 26 8.70 12.96 16.83
N PHE A 27 9.17 12.41 15.71
CA PHE A 27 9.39 10.99 15.54
C PHE A 27 10.84 10.73 15.12
N PRO A 28 11.68 10.11 15.98
CA PRO A 28 13.04 9.75 15.60
C PRO A 28 13.03 8.75 14.44
N ASP A 29 14.02 8.83 13.53
CA ASP A 29 14.10 8.06 12.27
C ASP A 29 13.91 6.54 12.43
N GLU A 30 14.26 6.00 13.59
CA GLU A 30 14.17 4.57 13.89
C GLU A 30 12.72 4.11 14.18
N SER A 31 11.80 5.02 14.49
CA SER A 31 10.45 4.71 15.01
C SER A 31 9.50 4.09 13.99
N VAL A 32 9.68 4.42 12.70
CA VAL A 32 8.75 4.02 11.63
C VAL A 32 8.81 2.52 11.33
N LEU A 33 9.93 1.87 11.64
CA LEU A 33 10.15 0.44 11.37
C LEU A 33 9.54 -0.50 12.42
N PHE A 34 9.09 0.00 13.57
CA PHE A 34 8.68 -0.85 14.70
C PHE A 34 7.22 -1.33 14.68
N LEU A 35 6.36 -0.77 13.83
CA LEU A 35 4.92 -1.09 13.87
C LEU A 35 4.50 -2.29 13.02
N LEU A 36 5.31 -2.71 12.06
CA LEU A 36 5.02 -3.84 11.18
C LEU A 36 6.26 -4.73 11.05
N ALA A 37 6.11 -6.02 11.32
CA ALA A 37 7.16 -6.98 11.04
C ALA A 37 7.49 -6.95 9.54
N PRO A 38 8.75 -7.20 9.12
CA PRO A 38 9.12 -7.18 7.70
C PRO A 38 8.22 -8.04 6.80
N GLN A 39 7.71 -9.15 7.33
CA GLN A 39 6.78 -10.05 6.63
C GLN A 39 5.40 -9.40 6.43
N GLU A 40 4.95 -8.58 7.37
CA GLU A 40 3.69 -7.83 7.30
C GLU A 40 3.81 -6.72 6.26
N ILE A 41 4.93 -6.00 6.25
CA ILE A 41 5.25 -5.02 5.20
C ILE A 41 5.27 -5.69 3.82
N ALA A 42 5.96 -6.83 3.68
CA ALA A 42 6.05 -7.55 2.40
C ALA A 42 4.69 -8.08 1.91
N SER A 43 3.74 -8.35 2.82
CA SER A 43 2.38 -8.80 2.48
C SER A 43 1.51 -7.67 1.91
N ILE A 44 1.81 -6.42 2.28
CA ILE A 44 1.09 -5.23 1.85
C ILE A 44 1.76 -4.65 0.60
N ILE A 45 3.09 -4.51 0.63
CA ILE A 45 3.91 -3.85 -0.39
C ILE A 45 4.60 -4.93 -1.22
N THR A 46 3.82 -5.60 -2.06
CA THR A 46 4.37 -6.57 -3.02
C THR A 46 5.00 -5.83 -4.22
N LYS A 47 5.95 -6.48 -4.92
CA LYS A 47 6.55 -5.95 -6.16
C LYS A 47 5.49 -5.45 -7.16
N GLU A 48 4.41 -6.23 -7.32
CA GLU A 48 3.33 -5.92 -8.26
C GLU A 48 2.49 -4.72 -7.83
N ARG A 49 2.26 -4.55 -6.51
CA ARG A 49 1.56 -3.37 -5.97
C ARG A 49 2.40 -2.11 -6.05
N LEU A 50 3.71 -2.22 -5.81
CA LEU A 50 4.64 -1.10 -6.04
C LEU A 50 4.67 -0.69 -7.52
N HIS A 51 4.67 -1.67 -8.44
CA HIS A 51 4.64 -1.38 -9.86
C HIS A 51 3.33 -0.69 -10.27
N LEU A 52 2.20 -1.16 -9.74
CA LEU A 52 0.88 -0.54 -9.91
C LEU A 52 0.86 0.91 -9.41
N LEU A 53 1.34 1.17 -8.18
CA LEU A 53 1.41 2.53 -7.62
C LEU A 53 2.27 3.46 -8.47
N ARG A 54 3.44 2.98 -8.92
CA ARG A 54 4.32 3.76 -9.81
C ARG A 54 3.64 4.09 -11.13
N GLU A 55 2.91 3.14 -11.72
CA GLU A 55 2.22 3.44 -12.98
C GLU A 55 1.06 4.43 -12.80
N LEU A 56 0.33 4.37 -11.68
CA LEU A 56 -0.71 5.35 -11.35
C LEU A 56 -0.14 6.75 -11.08
N GLN A 57 1.06 6.85 -10.49
CA GLN A 57 1.74 8.13 -10.30
C GLN A 57 2.24 8.75 -11.61
N ARG A 58 2.56 7.93 -12.61
CA ARG A 58 3.13 8.40 -13.88
C ARG A 58 2.09 8.98 -14.83
N LYS A 59 0.89 8.40 -14.87
CA LYS A 59 -0.18 8.85 -15.74
C LYS A 59 -1.55 8.39 -15.27
N GLU A 60 -2.56 9.12 -15.68
CA GLU A 60 -3.95 8.73 -15.50
C GLU A 60 -4.37 7.69 -16.54
N TYR A 61 -5.30 6.82 -16.13
CA TYR A 61 -5.88 5.80 -16.98
C TYR A 61 -7.39 5.99 -17.04
N PRO A 62 -7.99 6.00 -18.25
CA PRO A 62 -9.43 6.23 -18.40
C PRO A 62 -10.28 5.04 -17.92
N SER A 63 -9.69 3.84 -17.79
CA SER A 63 -10.37 2.68 -17.23
C SER A 63 -9.40 1.70 -16.55
N LEU A 64 -9.97 0.83 -15.70
CA LEU A 64 -9.24 -0.28 -15.09
C LEU A 64 -8.68 -1.26 -16.14
N VAL A 65 -9.37 -1.43 -17.27
CA VAL A 65 -8.92 -2.30 -18.36
C VAL A 65 -7.68 -1.72 -19.03
N ASP A 66 -7.62 -0.40 -19.21
CA ASP A 66 -6.45 0.27 -19.80
C ASP A 66 -5.24 0.21 -18.86
N LEU A 67 -5.47 0.36 -17.56
CA LEU A 67 -4.44 0.16 -16.54
C LEU A 67 -3.91 -1.29 -16.56
N ALA A 68 -4.79 -2.28 -16.55
CA ALA A 68 -4.41 -3.69 -16.59
C ALA A 68 -3.63 -4.04 -17.86
N ARG A 69 -4.07 -3.52 -19.02
CA ARG A 69 -3.37 -3.66 -20.30
C ARG A 69 -1.97 -3.05 -20.25
N SER A 70 -1.81 -1.86 -19.67
CA SER A 70 -0.51 -1.20 -19.56
C SER A 70 0.48 -1.96 -18.67
N LEU A 71 -0.03 -2.64 -17.65
CA LEU A 71 0.76 -3.46 -16.73
C LEU A 71 1.02 -4.87 -17.29
N GLY A 72 0.37 -5.27 -18.38
CA GLY A 72 0.40 -6.65 -18.88
C GLY A 72 -0.21 -7.65 -17.89
N ARG A 73 -1.19 -7.23 -17.10
CA ARG A 73 -1.79 -8.01 -16.00
C ARG A 73 -3.28 -8.24 -16.22
N ASP A 74 -3.79 -9.26 -15.56
CA ASP A 74 -5.20 -9.61 -15.55
C ASP A 74 -6.03 -8.56 -14.79
N VAL A 75 -7.15 -8.11 -15.37
CA VAL A 75 -8.02 -7.07 -14.78
C VAL A 75 -8.48 -7.43 -13.37
N SER A 76 -8.80 -8.72 -13.17
CA SER A 76 -9.24 -9.25 -11.86
C SER A 76 -8.16 -9.09 -10.78
N ARG A 77 -6.89 -9.31 -11.11
CA ARG A 77 -5.75 -9.18 -10.21
C ARG A 77 -5.44 -7.73 -9.89
N VAL A 78 -5.46 -6.86 -10.91
CA VAL A 78 -5.27 -5.42 -10.72
C VAL A 78 -6.38 -4.84 -9.84
N ARG A 79 -7.64 -5.25 -10.05
CA ARG A 79 -8.76 -4.87 -9.17
C ARG A 79 -8.51 -5.28 -7.72
N LYS A 80 -8.09 -6.53 -7.49
CA LYS A 80 -7.81 -7.03 -6.15
C LYS A 80 -6.71 -6.24 -5.47
N ASP A 81 -5.63 -5.95 -6.20
CA ASP A 81 -4.52 -5.15 -5.69
C ASP A 81 -4.96 -3.73 -5.34
N LEU A 82 -5.74 -3.06 -6.21
CA LEU A 82 -6.30 -1.73 -5.92
C LEU A 82 -7.21 -1.70 -4.69
N LEU A 83 -8.01 -2.74 -4.46
CA LEU A 83 -8.86 -2.83 -3.27
C LEU A 83 -8.09 -3.10 -1.98
N THR A 84 -6.81 -3.45 -2.09
CA THR A 84 -5.92 -3.71 -0.94
C THR A 84 -4.91 -2.58 -0.70
N LEU A 85 -4.82 -1.64 -1.64
CA LEU A 85 -4.09 -0.38 -1.48
C LEU A 85 -4.95 0.60 -0.67
#